data_AF-K9W613-F1
#
_entry.id   AF-K9W613-F1
#
_cell.length_a   1.000
_cell.length_b   1.000
_cell.length_c   1.000
_cell.angle_alpha   90.00
_cell.angle_beta   90.00
_cell.angle_gamma   90.00
#
_symmetry.space_group_name_H-M   'P 1'
#
loop_
_entity.id
_entity.type
_entity.pdbx_description
1 polymer ?
#
loop_
_entity_poly.entity_id
_entity_poly.type
_entity_poly.pdbx_seq_one_letter_code
_entity_poly.pdbx_strand_id
1 'polypeptide(L)'
;MPKITPILHQKLRNKINDQIIEHPFTDYWDIFVLKHQHPINIALHVIGIFIFYGLLFCSWKFHNFWLLFCLPLTQLVGLIGHLLFEQSHIDLIDAVFSWRASSCLGRMLLRIVFGKYKDDIKQRQEILSNYQQNVN
;
A
#
# COMPACT_ATOMS: atom_id res chain seq x y z
N MET A 1 19.74 -7.50 26.83
CA MET A 1 18.89 -7.35 25.63
C MET A 1 19.72 -6.66 24.55
N PRO A 2 19.99 -7.29 23.40
CA PRO A 2 20.75 -6.64 22.33
C PRO A 2 19.96 -5.42 21.83
N LYS A 3 20.62 -4.25 21.77
CA LYS A 3 20.06 -3.06 21.13
C LYS A 3 19.87 -3.38 19.65
N ILE A 4 18.62 -3.64 19.26
CA ILE A 4 18.23 -3.70 17.86
C ILE A 4 18.61 -2.35 17.24
N THR A 5 19.58 -2.35 16.33
CA THR A 5 20.02 -1.15 15.63
C THR A 5 18.83 -0.54 14.88
N PRO A 6 18.68 0.80 14.83
CA PRO A 6 17.52 1.47 14.22
C PRO A 6 17.31 1.07 12.75
N ILE A 7 18.39 0.71 12.05
CA ILE A 7 18.39 0.21 10.68
C ILE A 7 17.67 -1.15 10.57
N LEU A 8 17.87 -2.06 11.54
CA LEU A 8 17.20 -3.37 11.54
C LEU A 8 15.71 -3.23 11.84
N HIS A 9 15.33 -2.34 12.75
CA HIS A 9 13.91 -2.07 13.04
C HIS A 9 13.18 -1.47 11.83
N GLN A 10 13.84 -0.58 11.08
CA GLN A 10 13.28 -0.01 9.85
C GLN A 10 13.14 -1.07 8.74
N LYS A 11 14.15 -1.94 8.55
CA LYS A 11 14.09 -3.06 7.60
C LYS A 11 12.95 -4.05 7.94
N LEU A 12 12.78 -4.38 9.22
CA LEU A 12 11.70 -5.28 9.67
C LEU A 12 10.30 -4.70 9.48
N ARG A 13 10.15 -3.37 9.52
CA ARG A 13 8.88 -2.65 9.32
C ARG A 13 8.55 -2.39 7.85
N ASN A 14 9.55 -2.44 6.96
CA ASN A 14 9.43 -2.14 5.54
C ASN A 14 9.58 -3.42 4.69
N LYS A 15 9.09 -4.57 5.16
CA LYS A 15 9.19 -5.82 4.41
C LYS A 15 8.39 -5.76 3.11
N ILE A 16 9.00 -6.22 2.01
CA ILE A 16 8.31 -6.41 0.72
C ILE A 16 7.50 -7.70 0.75
N ASN A 17 8.16 -8.83 1.06
CA ASN A 17 7.54 -10.12 1.32
C ASN A 17 8.43 -11.01 2.21
N ASP A 18 7.96 -12.20 2.60
CA ASP A 18 8.70 -13.09 3.50
C ASP A 18 9.94 -13.74 2.85
N GLN A 19 10.06 -13.67 1.51
CA GLN A 19 11.20 -14.20 0.75
C GLN A 19 12.28 -13.13 0.49
N ILE A 20 11.91 -11.85 0.54
CA ILE A 20 12.77 -10.70 0.24
C ILE A 20 12.99 -9.94 1.54
N ILE A 21 13.92 -10.46 2.35
CA ILE A 21 14.31 -9.89 3.64
C ILE A 21 15.28 -8.71 3.45
N GLU A 22 16.14 -8.77 2.43
CA GLU A 22 17.07 -7.70 2.09
C GLU A 22 16.67 -6.98 0.80
N HIS A 23 16.63 -5.65 0.86
CA HIS A 23 16.35 -4.78 -0.27
C HIS A 23 17.01 -3.40 -0.04
N PRO A 24 17.23 -2.60 -1.11
CA PRO A 24 17.88 -1.30 -1.00
C PRO A 24 16.93 -0.18 -0.54
N PHE A 25 15.62 -0.43 -0.53
CA PHE A 25 14.62 0.62 -0.28
C PHE A 25 14.56 1.07 1.19
N THR A 26 14.52 2.38 1.38
CA THR A 26 14.40 3.04 2.69
C THR A 26 13.06 3.77 2.85
N ASP A 27 12.48 4.24 1.74
CA ASP A 27 11.16 4.85 1.68
C ASP A 27 10.06 3.78 1.62
N TYR A 28 9.00 4.03 2.36
CA TYR A 28 7.80 3.19 2.37
C TYR A 28 7.05 3.23 1.04
N TRP A 29 7.14 4.34 0.30
CA TRP A 29 6.54 4.42 -1.03
C TRP A 29 7.07 3.32 -1.96
N ASP A 30 8.37 3.05 -1.94
CA ASP A 30 8.95 2.05 -2.83
C ASP A 30 8.45 0.64 -2.49
N ILE A 31 8.33 0.34 -1.20
CA ILE A 31 7.73 -0.91 -0.70
C ILE A 31 6.25 -0.99 -1.09
N PHE A 32 5.52 0.10 -0.91
CA PHE A 32 4.10 0.21 -1.25
C PHE A 32 3.87 -0.08 -2.73
N VAL A 33 4.65 0.51 -3.63
CA VAL A 33 4.53 0.28 -5.08
C VAL A 33 4.77 -1.18 -5.43
N LEU A 34 5.78 -1.82 -4.84
CA LEU A 34 6.07 -3.24 -5.08
C LEU A 34 4.97 -4.17 -4.56
N LYS A 35 4.35 -3.82 -3.43
CA LYS A 35 3.17 -4.51 -2.88
C LYS A 35 1.91 -4.31 -3.74
N HIS A 36 1.76 -3.14 -4.34
CA HIS A 36 0.56 -2.71 -5.09
C HIS A 36 0.81 -2.60 -6.59
N GLN A 37 1.49 -3.60 -7.16
CA GLN A 37 1.78 -3.65 -8.59
C GLN A 37 0.76 -4.46 -9.40
N HIS A 38 0.01 -5.36 -8.76
CA HIS A 38 -0.96 -6.22 -9.45
C HIS A 38 -2.15 -5.38 -9.96
N PRO A 39 -2.54 -5.47 -11.24
CA PRO A 39 -3.55 -4.59 -11.84
C PRO A 39 -4.91 -4.69 -11.15
N ILE A 40 -5.30 -5.89 -10.69
CA ILE A 40 -6.55 -6.08 -9.94
C ILE A 40 -6.45 -5.42 -8.56
N ASN A 41 -5.29 -5.51 -7.89
CA ASN A 41 -5.10 -4.87 -6.60
C ASN A 41 -5.23 -3.34 -6.74
N ILE A 42 -4.55 -2.78 -7.75
CA ILE A 42 -4.65 -1.36 -8.09
C ILE A 42 -6.12 -0.95 -8.33
N ALA A 43 -6.86 -1.73 -9.12
CA ALA A 43 -8.26 -1.45 -9.41
C ALA A 43 -9.13 -1.48 -8.14
N LEU A 44 -8.96 -2.48 -7.28
CA LEU A 44 -9.69 -2.59 -6.01
C LEU A 44 -9.41 -1.40 -5.09
N HIS A 45 -8.15 -0.96 -5.00
CA HIS A 45 -7.80 0.23 -4.23
C HIS A 45 -8.43 1.50 -4.81
N VAL A 46 -8.39 1.70 -6.13
CA VAL A 46 -9.04 2.85 -6.79
C VAL A 46 -10.55 2.84 -6.53
N ILE A 47 -11.22 1.70 -6.67
CA ILE A 47 -12.64 1.54 -6.34
C ILE A 47 -12.88 1.87 -4.87
N GLY A 48 -12.05 1.34 -3.96
CA GLY A 48 -12.12 1.62 -2.53
C GLY A 48 -12.03 3.11 -2.22
N ILE A 49 -11.15 3.85 -2.90
CA ILE A 49 -11.02 5.32 -2.76
C ILE A 49 -12.32 6.01 -3.19
N PHE A 50 -12.89 5.65 -4.34
CA PHE A 50 -14.14 6.24 -4.82
C PHE A 50 -15.32 5.94 -3.88
N ILE A 51 -15.43 4.71 -3.37
CA ILE A 51 -16.46 4.35 -2.39
C ILE A 51 -16.28 5.16 -1.10
N PHE A 52 -15.05 5.30 -0.61
CA PHE A 52 -14.74 6.05 0.60
C PHE A 52 -15.14 7.52 0.48
N TYR A 53 -14.66 8.23 -0.55
CA TYR A 53 -15.01 9.64 -0.75
C TYR A 53 -16.47 9.83 -1.14
N GLY A 54 -17.06 8.88 -1.87
CA GLY A 54 -18.50 8.87 -2.18
C GLY A 54 -19.35 8.78 -0.91
N LEU A 55 -18.99 7.91 0.04
CA LEU A 55 -19.66 7.80 1.34
C LEU A 55 -19.53 9.09 2.17
N LEU A 56 -18.35 9.71 2.21
CA LEU A 56 -18.17 11.00 2.88
C LEU A 56 -19.04 12.10 2.25
N PHE A 57 -19.04 12.17 0.93
CA PHE A 57 -19.86 13.14 0.19
C PHE A 57 -21.36 12.92 0.42
N CYS A 58 -21.83 11.68 0.35
CA CYS A 58 -23.23 11.32 0.63
C CYS A 58 -23.60 11.63 2.08
N SER A 59 -22.76 11.25 3.05
CA SER A 59 -22.98 11.56 4.46
C SER A 59 -23.13 13.07 4.69
N TRP A 60 -22.30 13.88 4.04
CA TRP A 60 -22.37 15.33 4.13
C TRP A 60 -23.62 15.89 3.43
N LYS A 61 -23.87 15.48 2.18
CA LYS A 61 -24.96 15.98 1.34
C LYS A 61 -26.34 15.67 1.90
N PHE A 62 -26.53 14.49 2.48
CA PHE A 62 -27.81 14.05 3.05
C PHE A 62 -27.89 14.29 4.57
N HIS A 63 -26.87 14.89 5.17
CA HIS A 63 -26.74 15.05 6.63
C HIS A 63 -26.93 13.74 7.41
N ASN A 64 -26.67 12.60 6.76
CA ASN A 64 -26.89 11.28 7.32
C ASN A 64 -25.56 10.68 7.76
N PHE A 65 -25.13 11.04 8.95
CA PHE A 65 -23.87 10.57 9.54
C PHE A 65 -23.87 9.07 9.87
N TRP A 66 -25.02 8.39 9.83
CA TRP A 66 -25.06 6.93 9.96
C TRP A 66 -24.32 6.23 8.82
N LEU A 67 -24.22 6.87 7.65
CA LEU A 67 -23.43 6.35 6.53
C LEU A 67 -21.93 6.23 6.87
N LEU A 68 -21.43 6.95 7.88
CA LEU A 68 -20.04 6.84 8.31
C LEU A 68 -19.74 5.49 8.96
N PHE A 69 -20.74 4.77 9.48
CA PHE A 69 -20.56 3.40 9.97
C PHE A 69 -20.22 2.41 8.83
N CYS A 70 -20.44 2.78 7.57
CA CYS A 70 -20.03 1.99 6.42
C CYS A 70 -18.55 2.22 6.03
N LEU A 71 -17.86 3.24 6.57
CA LEU A 71 -16.46 3.51 6.24
C LEU A 71 -15.50 2.35 6.54
N PRO A 72 -15.63 1.59 7.65
CA PRO A 72 -14.81 0.41 7.86
C PRO A 72 -15.02 -0.66 6.78
N LEU A 73 -16.22 -0.76 6.18
CA LEU A 73 -16.49 -1.71 5.10
C LEU A 73 -15.73 -1.37 3.82
N THR A 74 -15.41 -0.10 3.57
CA THR A 74 -14.60 0.27 2.39
C THR A 74 -13.16 -0.22 2.52
N GLN A 75 -12.67 -0.40 3.75
CA GLN A 75 -11.34 -0.96 4.00
C GLN A 75 -11.29 -2.47 3.71
N LEU A 76 -12.42 -3.18 3.85
CA LEU A 76 -12.49 -4.60 3.49
C LEU A 76 -12.21 -4.82 2.00
N VAL A 77 -12.60 -3.89 1.12
CA VAL A 77 -12.31 -3.98 -0.32
C VAL A 77 -10.80 -3.91 -0.59
N GLY A 78 -10.08 -3.02 0.10
CA GLY A 78 -8.63 -2.95 0.04
C GLY A 78 -7.98 -4.21 0.63
N LEU A 79 -8.46 -4.65 1.80
CA LEU A 79 -7.94 -5.84 2.49
C LEU A 79 -8.13 -7.12 1.67
N ILE A 80 -9.26 -7.27 0.96
CA ILE A 80 -9.48 -8.39 0.05
C ILE A 80 -8.45 -8.36 -1.09
N GLY A 81 -8.10 -7.19 -1.61
CA GLY A 81 -7.04 -7.03 -2.60
C GLY A 81 -5.68 -7.54 -2.09
N HIS A 82 -5.32 -7.20 -0.85
CA HIS A 82 -4.13 -7.71 -0.19
C HIS A 82 -4.20 -9.23 0.03
N LEU A 83 -5.29 -9.76 0.58
CA LEU A 83 -5.46 -11.19 0.84
C LEU A 83 -5.36 -12.06 -0.42
N LEU A 84 -5.87 -11.56 -1.55
CA LEU A 84 -5.90 -12.31 -2.80
C LEU A 84 -4.61 -12.21 -3.61
N PHE A 85 -3.86 -11.11 -3.48
CA PHE A 85 -2.75 -10.80 -4.39
C PHE A 85 -1.41 -10.52 -3.71
N GLU A 86 -1.36 -10.45 -2.38
CA GLU A 86 -0.13 -10.25 -1.61
C GLU A 86 0.28 -11.58 -0.95
N GLN A 87 1.45 -12.11 -1.33
CA GLN A 87 1.97 -13.40 -0.82
C GLN A 87 2.66 -13.30 0.55
N SER A 88 2.65 -12.14 1.22
CA SER A 88 3.32 -11.95 2.51
C SER A 88 2.44 -11.38 3.59
N HIS A 89 2.85 -11.61 4.83
CA HIS A 89 2.22 -11.13 6.05
C HIS A 89 1.62 -9.72 5.88
N ILE A 90 0.29 -9.64 5.97
CA ILE A 90 -0.43 -8.37 6.06
C ILE A 90 0.05 -7.71 7.34
N ASP A 91 0.83 -6.63 7.21
CA ASP A 91 1.13 -5.78 8.35
C ASP A 91 -0.20 -5.18 8.82
N LEU A 92 -0.80 -5.77 9.86
CA LEU A 92 -2.06 -5.35 10.47
C LEU A 92 -2.08 -3.86 10.84
N ILE A 93 -0.89 -3.27 11.04
CA ILE A 93 -0.68 -1.84 11.32
C ILE A 93 -0.89 -0.98 10.07
N ASP A 94 -0.60 -1.49 8.87
CA ASP A 94 -0.87 -0.81 7.59
C ASP A 94 -2.27 -1.13 7.05
N ALA A 95 -2.86 -2.24 7.47
CA ALA A 95 -4.24 -2.61 7.15
C ALA A 95 -5.31 -1.69 7.78
N VAL A 96 -4.94 -0.88 8.79
CA VAL A 96 -5.86 0.00 9.52
C VAL A 96 -5.34 1.44 9.48
N PHE A 97 -5.88 2.25 8.56
CA PHE A 97 -5.79 3.73 8.54
C PHE A 97 -4.45 4.34 8.99
N SER A 98 -3.31 3.77 8.57
CA SER A 98 -2.02 4.39 8.84
C SER A 98 -1.92 5.67 7.98
N TRP A 99 -1.50 6.78 8.58
CA TRP A 99 -1.33 8.05 7.84
C TRP A 99 -0.37 7.89 6.64
N ARG A 100 0.62 6.98 6.78
CA ARG A 100 1.58 6.63 5.72
C ARG A 100 0.91 5.88 4.57
N ALA A 101 0.07 4.88 4.87
CA ALA A 101 -0.68 4.14 3.87
C ALA A 101 -1.68 5.04 3.15
N SER A 102 -2.41 5.90 3.87
CA SER A 102 -3.33 6.88 3.27
C SER A 102 -2.62 7.86 2.33
N SER A 103 -1.47 8.39 2.75
CA SER A 103 -0.64 9.26 1.89
C SER A 103 -0.15 8.54 0.63
N CYS A 104 0.28 7.28 0.75
CA CYS A 104 0.69 6.46 -0.40
C CYS A 104 -0.48 6.14 -1.32
N LEU A 105 -1.67 5.87 -0.77
CA LEU A 105 -2.88 5.61 -1.54
C LEU A 105 -3.29 6.83 -2.36
N GLY A 106 -3.24 8.03 -1.76
CA GLY A 106 -3.45 9.29 -2.47
C GLY A 106 -2.38 9.53 -3.56
N ARG A 107 -1.11 9.30 -3.25
CA ARG A 107 0.00 9.39 -4.22
C ARG A 107 -0.19 8.41 -5.37
N MET A 108 -0.61 7.18 -5.09
CA MET A 108 -0.91 6.16 -6.09
C MET A 108 -2.03 6.64 -7.02
N LEU A 109 -3.15 7.13 -6.47
CA LEU A 109 -4.24 7.67 -7.28
C LEU A 109 -3.77 8.79 -8.21
N LEU A 110 -3.01 9.75 -7.69
CA LEU A 110 -2.45 10.84 -8.51
C LEU A 110 -1.55 10.30 -9.64
N ARG A 111 -0.63 9.37 -9.32
CA ARG A 111 0.27 8.77 -10.30
C ARG A 111 -0.49 7.96 -11.36
N ILE A 112 -1.60 7.31 -11.00
CA ILE A 112 -2.50 6.61 -11.94
C ILE A 112 -3.18 7.62 -12.86
N VAL A 113 -3.74 8.71 -12.31
CA VAL A 113 -4.38 9.77 -13.10
C VAL A 113 -3.42 10.40 -14.10
N PHE A 114 -2.15 10.59 -13.72
CA PHE A 114 -1.11 11.09 -14.62
C PHE A 114 -0.50 10.01 -15.53
N GLY A 115 -0.95 8.75 -15.45
CA GLY A 115 -0.44 7.63 -16.25
C GLY A 115 0.98 7.17 -15.88
N LYS A 116 1.56 7.66 -14.78
CA LYS A 116 2.97 7.44 -14.41
C LYS A 116 3.20 6.32 -13.40
N TYR A 117 2.13 5.67 -12.92
CA TYR A 117 2.26 4.60 -11.91
C TYR A 117 2.92 3.34 -12.47
N LYS A 118 2.75 3.05 -13.77
CA LYS A 118 3.45 1.94 -14.45
C LYS A 118 4.96 2.14 -14.46
N ASP A 119 5.42 3.39 -14.68
CA ASP A 119 6.84 3.72 -14.63
C ASP A 119 7.40 3.55 -13.21
N ASP A 120 6.61 3.89 -12.19
CA ASP A 120 7.02 3.65 -10.80
C ASP A 120 7.25 2.16 -10.56
N ILE A 121 6.29 1.30 -10.95
CA ILE A 121 6.40 -0.16 -10.80
C ILE A 121 7.68 -0.66 -11.49
N LYS A 122 7.86 -0.30 -12.77
CA LYS A 122 9.02 -0.74 -13.56
C LYS A 122 10.35 -0.33 -12.90
N GLN A 123 10.46 0.94 -12.49
CA GLN A 123 11.68 1.45 -11.86
C GLN A 123 12.02 0.70 -10.56
N ARG A 124 11.03 0.40 -9.71
CA ARG A 124 11.29 -0.32 -8.45
C ARG A 124 11.62 -1.80 -8.71
N GLN A 125 10.96 -2.43 -9.68
CA GLN A 125 11.28 -3.80 -10.09
C GLN A 125 12.73 -3.91 -10.60
N GLU A 126 13.17 -2.97 -11.42
CA GLU A 126 14.57 -2.93 -11.92
C GLU A 126 15.58 -2.76 -10.78
N ILE A 127 15.33 -1.84 -9.84
CA ILE A 127 16.20 -1.65 -8.67
C ILE A 127 16.27 -2.92 -7.83
N LEU A 128 15.13 -3.56 -7.58
CA LEU A 128 15.08 -4.79 -6.78
C LEU A 128 15.82 -5.95 -7.47
N SER A 129 15.61 -6.12 -8.78
CA SER A 129 16.26 -7.16 -9.57
C SER A 129 17.78 -6.96 -9.61
N ASN A 130 18.25 -5.73 -9.86
CA ASN A 130 19.67 -5.41 -9.85
C ASN A 130 20.32 -5.66 -8.48
N TYR A 131 19.62 -5.34 -7.38
CA TYR A 131 20.12 -5.62 -6.04
C TYR A 131 20.26 -7.13 -5.79
N GLN A 132 19.24 -7.92 -6.15
CA GLN A 132 19.27 -9.38 -6.00
C GLN A 132 20.35 -10.05 -6.86
N GLN A 133 20.65 -9.52 -8.04
CA GLN A 133 21.74 -10.03 -8.89
C GLN A 133 23.13 -9.72 -8.34
N ASN A 134 23.30 -8.59 -7.64
CA ASN A 134 24.60 -8.16 -7.10
C ASN A 134 24.90 -8.71 -5.70
N VAL A 135 23.89 -9.24 -5.00
CA VAL A 135 24.02 -9.83 -3.66
C VAL A 135 24.15 -11.37 -3.72
N ASN A 136 23.78 -11.99 -4.85
CA ASN A 136 24.10 -13.39 -5.18
C ASN A 136 25.50 -13.51 -5.80
#